data_AF-A0A4R4G6L4-F1
#
_entry.id   AF-A0A4R4G6L4-F1
#
_cell.length_a   1.000
_cell.length_b   1.000
_cell.length_c   1.000
_cell.angle_alpha   90.00
_cell.angle_beta   90.00
_cell.angle_gamma   90.00
#
_symmetry.space_group_name_H-M   'P 1'
#
loop_
_entity.id
_entity.type
_entity.pdbx_description
1 polymer ?
#
loop_
_entity_poly.entity_id
_entity_poly.type
_entity_poly.pdbx_seq_one_letter_code
_entity_poly.pdbx_strand_id
1 'polypeptide(L)' 'YEPVLLETFVEKERFAGTCYKAANWYYAGDTKGRGKLDTRHEHALPVKSIWLYPLRKDFKKWLKD' A
#
# COMPACT_ATOMS: atom_id res chain seq x y z
N TYR A 1 19.16 3.03 -11.72
CA TYR A 1 17.92 3.12 -10.93
C TYR A 1 17.96 2.01 -9.91
N GLU A 2 17.86 2.33 -8.61
CA GLU A 2 17.92 1.34 -7.53
C GLU A 2 16.59 1.41 -6.76
N PRO A 3 15.76 0.35 -6.77
CA PRO A 3 14.53 0.33 -6.00
C PRO A 3 14.83 0.23 -4.50
N VAL A 4 14.20 1.07 -3.69
CA VAL A 4 14.48 1.16 -2.24
C VAL A 4 13.32 0.68 -1.35
N LEU A 5 12.12 0.52 -1.93
CA LEU A 5 10.87 0.16 -1.26
C LEU A 5 9.96 -0.59 -2.25
N LEU A 6 9.24 -1.61 -1.78
CA LEU A 6 8.12 -2.21 -2.50
C LEU A 6 6.80 -1.79 -1.85
N GLU A 7 5.78 -1.59 -2.68
CA GLU A 7 4.39 -1.44 -2.25
C GLU A 7 3.51 -2.52 -2.88
N THR A 8 2.46 -2.92 -2.17
CA THR A 8 1.42 -3.81 -2.69
C THR A 8 0.08 -3.51 -2.02
N PHE A 9 -1.01 -3.93 -2.67
CA PHE A 9 -2.38 -3.62 -2.26
C PHE A 9 -3.19 -4.91 -2.12
N VAL A 10 -3.88 -5.07 -0.99
CA VAL A 10 -4.71 -6.25 -0.71
C VAL A 10 -6.13 -5.79 -0.43
N GLU A 11 -7.09 -6.27 -1.23
CA GLU A 11 -8.52 -5.99 -1.06
C GLU A 11 -9.03 -6.50 0.30
N LYS A 12 -9.45 -5.57 1.15
CA LYS A 12 -9.60 -5.79 2.59
C LYS A 12 -10.82 -6.64 2.95
N GLU A 13 -11.89 -6.54 2.15
CA GLU A 13 -13.10 -7.33 2.34
C GLU A 13 -12.89 -8.81 2.00
N ARG A 14 -11.94 -9.11 1.11
CA ARG A 14 -11.67 -10.48 0.65
C ARG A 14 -10.53 -11.15 1.41
N PHE A 15 -9.52 -10.38 1.83
CA PHE A 15 -8.31 -10.94 2.44
C PHE A 15 -7.79 -10.06 3.57
N ALA A 16 -7.34 -10.69 4.66
CA ALA A 16 -6.80 -10.00 5.84
C ALA A 16 -5.34 -9.51 5.68
N GLY A 17 -4.64 -9.90 4.61
CA GLY A 17 -3.22 -9.54 4.41
C GLY A 17 -2.23 -10.24 5.36
N THR A 18 -2.66 -11.31 6.04
CA THR A 18 -1.86 -12.00 7.07
C THR A 18 -0.48 -12.48 6.56
N CYS A 19 -0.40 -12.95 5.31
CA CYS A 19 0.88 -13.40 4.74
C CYS A 19 1.89 -12.26 4.61
N TYR A 20 1.45 -11.04 4.28
CA TYR A 20 2.32 -9.86 4.22
C TYR A 20 2.80 -9.48 5.61
N LYS A 21 1.90 -9.48 6.61
CA LYS A 21 2.28 -9.25 8.02
C LYS A 21 3.32 -10.28 8.50
N ALA A 22 3.09 -11.57 8.22
CA ALA A 22 4.00 -12.64 8.60
C ALA A 22 5.36 -12.56 7.88
N ALA A 23 5.37 -12.05 6.64
CA ALA A 23 6.58 -11.83 5.86
C ALA A 23 7.30 -10.50 6.19
N ASN A 24 6.98 -9.86 7.33
CA ASN A 24 7.58 -8.59 7.79
C ASN A 24 7.31 -7.37 6.87
N TRP A 25 6.18 -7.37 6.15
CA TRP A 25 5.69 -6.15 5.50
C TRP A 25 5.03 -5.23 6.53
N TYR A 26 5.19 -3.93 6.34
CA TYR A 26 4.59 -2.90 7.18
C TYR A 26 3.24 -2.49 6.62
N TYR A 27 2.21 -2.52 7.45
CA TYR A 27 0.91 -1.94 7.10
C TYR A 27 1.01 -0.41 7.13
N ALA A 28 0.71 0.24 6.00
CA ALA A 28 0.82 1.68 5.84
C ALA A 28 -0.54 2.42 5.92
N GLY A 29 -1.65 1.68 5.90
CA GLY A 29 -3.00 2.23 5.94
C GLY A 29 -3.90 1.61 4.88
N ASP A 30 -5.06 2.23 4.67
CA ASP A 30 -6.05 1.78 3.70
C ASP A 30 -6.23 2.81 2.58
N THR A 31 -6.47 2.33 1.36
CA THR A 31 -6.97 3.16 0.27
C THR A 31 -8.37 3.67 0.59
N LYS A 32 -8.78 4.76 -0.07
CA LYS A 32 -10.10 5.35 0.16
C LYS A 32 -11.22 4.70 -0.66
N GLY A 33 -10.96 3.60 -1.37
CA GLY A 33 -11.94 3.05 -2.31
C GLY A 33 -12.21 3.97 -3.51
N ARG A 34 -11.26 4.83 -3.87
CA ARG A 34 -11.39 5.78 -4.98
C ARG A 34 -10.60 5.33 -6.19
N GLY A 35 -11.22 5.48 -7.36
CA GLY A 35 -10.52 5.40 -8.64
C GLY A 35 -9.79 6.69 -8.96
N LYS A 36 -8.85 6.64 -9.91
CA LYS A 36 -8.11 7.82 -10.39
C LYS A 36 -9.03 8.96 -10.89
N LEU A 37 -10.19 8.60 -11.45
CA LEU A 37 -11.14 9.54 -12.06
C LEU A 37 -12.37 9.84 -11.17
N ASP A 38 -12.33 9.49 -9.89
CA ASP A 38 -13.44 9.74 -8.96
C ASP A 38 -13.55 11.24 -8.59
N THR A 39 -13.99 12.06 -9.54
CA THR A 39 -14.13 13.52 -9.35
C THR A 39 -15.27 13.90 -8.40
N ARG A 40 -16.24 13.01 -8.22
CA ARG A 40 -17.45 13.23 -7.41
C ARG A 40 -17.32 12.70 -5.98
N HIS A 41 -16.19 12.10 -5.63
CA HIS A 41 -15.97 11.49 -4.31
C HIS A 41 -17.04 10.43 -4.00
N GLU A 42 -17.33 9.57 -4.97
CA GLU A 42 -18.32 8.50 -4.84
C GLU A 42 -17.75 7.27 -4.11
N HIS A 43 -16.42 7.12 -4.05
CA HIS A 43 -15.76 6.00 -3.35
C HIS A 43 -16.24 4.60 -3.79
N ALA A 44 -16.59 4.45 -5.07
CA ALA A 44 -17.25 3.24 -5.58
C ALA A 44 -16.34 2.00 -5.74
N LEU A 45 -15.04 2.08 -5.43
CA LEU A 45 -14.11 0.95 -5.55
C LEU A 45 -13.81 0.28 -4.21
N PRO A 46 -13.43 -1.01 -4.19
CA PRO A 46 -13.06 -1.69 -2.96
C PRO A 46 -11.87 -1.05 -2.25
N VAL A 47 -12.00 -0.92 -0.93
CA VAL A 47 -10.93 -0.51 -0.01
C VAL A 47 -9.84 -1.59 0.03
N LYS A 48 -8.59 -1.16 -0.06
CA LYS A 48 -7.41 -2.04 -0.04
C LYS A 48 -6.49 -1.63 1.09
N SER A 49 -5.97 -2.60 1.82
CA SER A 49 -4.83 -2.39 2.71
C SER A 49 -3.55 -2.18 1.90
N ILE A 50 -2.72 -1.23 2.31
CA ILE A 50 -1.45 -0.88 1.70
C ILE A 50 -0.34 -1.49 2.54
N TRP A 51 0.54 -2.26 1.90
CA TRP A 51 1.66 -2.93 2.55
C TRP A 51 2.98 -2.49 1.92
N LEU A 52 3.97 -2.21 2.76
CA LEU A 52 5.28 -1.73 2.36
C LEU A 52 6.38 -2.69 2.82
N TYR A 53 7.35 -2.95 1.94
CA TYR A 53 8.55 -3.73 2.29
C TYR A 53 9.81 -2.93 1.94
N PRO A 54 10.54 -2.41 2.94
CA PRO A 54 11.81 -1.72 2.72
C PRO A 54 12.85 -2.67 2.13
N LEU A 55 13.40 -2.32 0.96
CA LEU A 55 14.56 -3.02 0.38
C LEU A 55 15.87 -2.51 0.97
N ARG A 56 15.85 -1.29 1.53
CA ARG A 56 16.96 -0.68 2.25
C ARG A 56 16.48 -0.15 3.60
N LYS A 57 17.34 -0.22 4.61
CA LYS A 57 17.06 0.34 5.95
C LYS A 57 16.91 1.87 5.91
N ASP A 58 17.63 2.53 5.02
CA ASP A 58 17.65 3.99 4.85
C ASP A 58 16.73 4.47 3.72
N PHE A 59 15.76 3.66 3.26
CA PHE A 59 14.92 3.97 2.10
C PHE A 59 14.29 5.37 2.15
N LYS A 60 13.89 5.86 3.33
CA LYS A 60 13.32 7.20 3.53
C LYS A 60 14.24 8.34 3.08
N LYS A 61 15.57 8.18 3.17
CA LYS A 61 16.54 9.18 2.69
C LYS A 61 16.59 9.27 1.16
N TRP A 62 16.11 8.24 0.48
CA TRP A 62 16.13 8.10 -0.97
C TRP A 62 14.76 8.31 -1.61
N LEU A 63 13.69 8.31 -0.81
CA LEU A 63 12.39 8.82 -1.23
C LEU A 63 12.48 10.34 -1.27
N LYS A 64 12.17 10.93 -2.42
CA LYS A 64 12.07 12.38 -2.58
C LYS A 64 10.67 12.81 -2.16
N ASP A 65 10.57 13.99 -1.56
CA ASP A 65 9.30 14.70 -1.36
C ASP A 65 8.72 15.18 -2.69
#